data_AF-A0A7Z9P3C5-F1
#
_entry.id   AF-A0A7Z9P3C5-F1
#
_cell.length_a   1.000
_cell.length_b   1.000
_cell.length_c   1.000
_cell.angle_alpha   90.00
_cell.angle_beta   90.00
_cell.angle_gamma   90.00
#
_symmetry.space_group_name_H-M   'P 1'
#
loop_
_entity.id
_entity.type
_entity.pdbx_description
1 polymer ?
#
loop_
_entity_poly.entity_id
_entity_poly.type
_entity_poly.pdbx_seq_one_letter_code
_entity_poly.pdbx_strand_id
1 'polypeptide(L)'
;MYRCSIVFMRWISLILFLGLTPSTLFAGEIACWGDDSFGETIPPAGNDFVAVSAGYKFSIALRQDGSCVGWGFDGTGQSSPPVGESFQAIAAGHSFSIGIRTDGTLLGWGYNAGGQTDVPSGSNFVSVTAGDTHGVAINVAGELVTWGADVESQLDAPIGSDFVRVIASQYFSVAMHADGTLEGWGRNSIGQATPPTGVFVDYALGRLWGVGVRKNGTLEVWGTNNAGVNAIPAGNGFVSVGAGNMWGIAIDDTGRIWHWGEDGQGQSNVPGGTGWEYVDGHYYHGIALGIVDCNSNGISDSTDIKDGTSIDENPSDGIPDECQGLPVGGCCLQHGVCVKTTESDCIGALGIWAGASVYCDVSPCVDDCSSDLDGDGEVDVADLLEMFAAWGTCP
;
A
#
# COMPACT_ATOMS: atom_id res chain seq x y z
N MET A 1 15.49 20.05 -7.27
CA MET A 1 15.87 18.64 -7.00
C MET A 1 15.07 18.22 -5.77
N TYR A 2 13.79 17.90 -5.96
CA TYR A 2 12.84 17.53 -4.91
C TYR A 2 12.51 16.05 -5.13
N ARG A 3 12.85 15.18 -4.17
CA ARG A 3 12.50 13.75 -4.20
C ARG A 3 11.34 13.46 -3.25
N CYS A 4 10.52 12.51 -3.68
CA CYS A 4 9.27 11.96 -3.15
C CYS A 4 9.21 11.74 -1.63
N SER A 5 8.02 11.97 -1.06
CA SER A 5 7.45 11.23 0.09
C SER A 5 6.01 11.72 0.31
N ILE A 6 5.01 11.08 -0.29
CA ILE A 6 3.60 11.11 0.17
C ILE A 6 2.97 9.83 -0.39
N VAL A 7 2.57 8.89 0.46
CA VAL A 7 1.86 7.67 0.04
C VAL A 7 0.77 7.42 1.09
N PHE A 8 -0.45 7.18 0.59
CA PHE A 8 -1.70 6.84 1.31
C PHE A 8 -2.66 7.91 1.87
N MET A 9 -2.40 9.21 1.70
CA MET A 9 -3.50 10.20 1.56
C MET A 9 -3.34 11.10 0.33
N ARG A 10 -2.63 10.57 -0.68
CA ARG A 10 -2.23 11.34 -1.86
C ARG A 10 -3.25 11.41 -3.00
N TRP A 11 -4.46 10.85 -2.88
CA TRP A 11 -5.28 10.64 -4.07
C TRP A 11 -6.63 11.35 -4.15
N ILE A 12 -7.07 12.10 -3.13
CA ILE A 12 -8.27 12.95 -3.28
C ILE A 12 -7.96 14.46 -3.19
N SER A 13 -6.84 14.87 -2.57
CA SER A 13 -6.49 16.29 -2.42
C SER A 13 -5.53 16.86 -3.48
N LEU A 14 -5.15 16.09 -4.51
CA LEU A 14 -4.31 16.57 -5.64
C LEU A 14 -4.98 16.41 -7.02
N ILE A 15 -6.31 16.44 -7.10
CA ILE A 15 -7.05 16.33 -8.38
C ILE A 15 -7.31 17.70 -9.04
N LEU A 16 -7.05 18.83 -8.37
CA LEU A 16 -7.42 20.16 -8.91
C LEU A 16 -6.34 20.93 -9.68
N PHE A 17 -5.13 20.40 -9.92
CA PHE A 17 -4.10 21.21 -10.61
C PHE A 17 -3.23 20.57 -11.71
N LEU A 18 -3.39 19.30 -12.09
CA LEU A 18 -2.52 18.72 -13.14
C LEU A 18 -3.18 17.86 -14.24
N GLY A 19 -4.51 17.72 -14.29
CA GLY A 19 -5.17 17.15 -15.48
C GLY A 19 -4.71 15.72 -15.85
N LEU A 20 -4.29 14.91 -14.88
CA LEU A 20 -4.02 13.48 -15.09
C LEU A 20 -5.30 12.69 -14.80
N THR A 21 -5.69 11.83 -15.74
CA THR A 21 -6.82 10.91 -15.60
C THR A 21 -6.51 9.83 -14.56
N PRO A 22 -7.52 9.34 -13.80
CA PRO A 22 -7.33 8.24 -12.87
C PRO A 22 -7.24 6.94 -13.66
N SER A 23 -6.04 6.45 -13.94
CA SER A 23 -5.88 5.20 -14.68
C SER A 23 -4.76 4.26 -14.21
N THR A 24 -4.16 4.46 -13.04
CA THR A 24 -3.28 3.44 -12.44
C THR A 24 -3.36 3.48 -10.91
N LEU A 25 -4.41 2.88 -10.34
CA LEU A 25 -4.40 2.42 -8.95
C LEU A 25 -3.70 1.06 -8.95
N PHE A 26 -2.52 0.96 -8.33
CA PHE A 26 -1.87 -0.33 -8.12
C PHE A 26 -2.76 -1.12 -7.15
N ALA A 27 -3.40 -2.16 -7.67
CA ALA A 27 -4.08 -3.11 -6.83
C ALA A 27 -3.07 -4.15 -6.33
N GLY A 28 -3.25 -4.61 -5.10
CA GLY A 28 -2.30 -5.47 -4.42
C GLY A 28 -2.95 -6.65 -3.72
N GLU A 29 -2.11 -7.57 -3.26
CA GLU A 29 -2.51 -8.64 -2.35
C GLU A 29 -2.61 -8.12 -0.91
N ILE A 30 -3.52 -8.71 -0.14
CA ILE A 30 -3.71 -8.42 1.28
C ILE A 30 -2.94 -9.45 2.10
N ALA A 31 -2.03 -8.99 2.96
CA ALA A 31 -1.46 -9.82 4.02
C ALA A 31 -2.04 -9.40 5.38
N CYS A 32 -2.48 -10.39 6.16
CA CYS A 32 -2.99 -10.19 7.52
C CYS A 32 -2.20 -11.03 8.52
N TRP A 33 -2.05 -10.53 9.75
CA TRP A 33 -1.40 -11.25 10.85
C TRP A 33 -1.95 -10.79 12.20
N GLY A 34 -1.81 -11.62 13.25
CA GLY A 34 -2.27 -11.32 14.62
C GLY A 34 -3.32 -12.30 15.13
N ASP A 35 -4.26 -11.82 15.96
CA ASP A 35 -5.39 -12.62 16.47
C ASP A 35 -6.31 -13.05 15.33
N ASP A 36 -6.67 -14.33 15.27
CA ASP A 36 -7.55 -14.92 14.26
C ASP A 36 -8.79 -15.61 14.87
N SER A 37 -9.19 -15.18 16.06
CA SER A 37 -10.29 -15.79 16.81
C SER A 37 -11.63 -15.83 16.05
N PHE A 38 -11.79 -15.01 15.01
CA PHE A 38 -12.98 -14.88 14.17
C PHE A 38 -12.68 -14.98 12.67
N GLY A 39 -11.46 -15.37 12.27
CA GLY A 39 -11.04 -15.41 10.87
C GLY A 39 -10.66 -14.04 10.29
N GLU A 40 -10.39 -13.04 11.14
CA GLU A 40 -10.02 -11.68 10.73
C GLU A 40 -8.65 -11.60 10.04
N THR A 41 -7.82 -12.63 10.17
CA THR A 41 -6.53 -12.77 9.45
C THR A 41 -6.60 -13.66 8.21
N ILE A 42 -7.80 -14.06 7.79
CA ILE A 42 -8.04 -14.85 6.58
C ILE A 42 -8.63 -13.93 5.49
N PRO A 43 -7.80 -13.15 4.77
CA PRO A 43 -8.30 -12.23 3.77
C PRO A 43 -8.96 -12.97 2.59
N PRO A 44 -9.91 -12.33 1.89
CA PRO A 44 -10.43 -12.84 0.63
C PRO A 44 -9.30 -12.93 -0.40
N ALA A 45 -9.30 -14.01 -1.19
CA ALA A 45 -8.37 -14.15 -2.30
C ALA A 45 -8.59 -13.05 -3.36
N GLY A 46 -7.51 -12.57 -3.96
CA GLY A 46 -7.52 -11.55 -5.01
C GLY A 46 -6.30 -10.63 -4.91
N ASN A 47 -6.06 -9.90 -6.00
CA ASN A 47 -5.01 -8.89 -6.13
C ASN A 47 -5.56 -7.55 -6.65
N ASP A 48 -6.89 -7.39 -6.63
CA ASP A 48 -7.64 -6.22 -7.14
C ASP A 48 -8.00 -5.23 -6.03
N PHE A 49 -7.37 -5.33 -4.85
CA PHE A 49 -7.64 -4.49 -3.70
C PHE A 49 -6.86 -3.18 -3.75
N VAL A 50 -7.57 -2.06 -3.51
CA VAL A 50 -7.01 -0.70 -3.53
C VAL A 50 -7.03 -0.02 -2.15
N ALA A 51 -7.79 -0.55 -1.19
CA ALA A 51 -7.77 -0.09 0.19
C ALA A 51 -8.19 -1.21 1.14
N VAL A 52 -7.68 -1.17 2.36
CA VAL A 52 -8.03 -2.08 3.46
C VAL A 52 -8.26 -1.27 4.73
N SER A 53 -9.13 -1.76 5.61
CA SER A 53 -9.33 -1.19 6.94
C SER A 53 -9.64 -2.29 7.95
N ALA A 54 -8.90 -2.30 9.06
CA ALA A 54 -9.08 -3.25 10.15
C ALA A 54 -10.04 -2.71 11.21
N GLY A 55 -11.08 -3.47 11.54
CA GLY A 55 -11.99 -3.22 12.67
C GLY A 55 -11.52 -3.91 13.94
N TYR A 56 -12.39 -4.12 14.94
CA TYR A 56 -12.01 -4.79 16.19
C TYR A 56 -11.71 -6.30 16.01
N LYS A 57 -12.58 -6.99 15.28
CA LYS A 57 -12.58 -8.46 15.08
C LYS A 57 -12.97 -8.83 13.64
N PHE A 58 -12.88 -7.86 12.76
CA PHE A 58 -13.30 -7.98 11.37
C PHE A 58 -12.46 -7.01 10.55
N SER A 59 -12.51 -7.17 9.24
CA SER A 59 -11.76 -6.35 8.30
C SER A 59 -12.63 -6.12 7.06
N ILE A 60 -12.35 -5.04 6.35
CA ILE A 60 -12.98 -4.72 5.07
C ILE A 60 -11.92 -4.29 4.05
N ALA A 61 -12.19 -4.55 2.78
CA ALA A 61 -11.34 -4.15 1.67
C ALA A 61 -12.17 -3.60 0.50
N LEU A 62 -11.60 -2.61 -0.18
CA LEU A 62 -12.14 -1.97 -1.37
C LEU A 62 -11.44 -2.53 -2.59
N ARG A 63 -12.20 -2.95 -3.59
CA ARG A 63 -11.70 -3.42 -4.89
C ARG A 63 -11.61 -2.27 -5.90
N GLN A 64 -10.83 -2.44 -6.95
CA GLN A 64 -10.67 -1.46 -8.04
C GLN A 64 -12.00 -1.06 -8.70
N ASP A 65 -12.97 -1.98 -8.75
CA ASP A 65 -14.31 -1.74 -9.31
C ASP A 65 -15.23 -0.94 -8.35
N GLY A 66 -14.73 -0.57 -7.17
CA GLY A 66 -15.46 0.13 -6.13
C GLY A 66 -16.30 -0.78 -5.22
N SER A 67 -16.35 -2.09 -5.48
CA SER A 67 -17.05 -3.02 -4.58
C SER A 67 -16.27 -3.23 -3.28
N CYS A 68 -17.00 -3.47 -2.19
CA CYS A 68 -16.42 -3.69 -0.87
C CYS A 68 -16.68 -5.12 -0.40
N VAL A 69 -15.68 -5.74 0.20
CA VAL A 69 -15.76 -7.08 0.81
C VAL A 69 -15.35 -6.98 2.28
N GLY A 70 -16.07 -7.68 3.15
CA GLY A 70 -15.72 -7.83 4.56
C GLY A 70 -15.51 -9.28 4.96
N TRP A 71 -14.68 -9.51 5.97
CA TRP A 71 -14.42 -10.82 6.57
C TRP A 71 -14.18 -10.69 8.09
N GLY A 72 -14.22 -11.83 8.80
CA GLY A 72 -14.13 -11.88 10.26
C GLY A 72 -15.49 -11.90 10.97
N PHE A 73 -15.56 -11.33 12.16
CA PHE A 73 -16.77 -11.31 13.00
C PHE A 73 -17.88 -10.42 12.43
N ASP A 74 -19.07 -10.99 12.24
CA ASP A 74 -20.23 -10.29 11.65
C ASP A 74 -21.47 -10.23 12.56
N GLY A 75 -21.31 -10.29 13.89
CA GLY A 75 -22.46 -10.37 14.82
C GLY A 75 -23.46 -9.20 14.77
N THR A 76 -23.11 -8.09 14.11
CA THR A 76 -23.96 -6.91 13.92
C THR A 76 -24.11 -6.50 12.45
N GLY A 77 -23.61 -7.31 11.50
CA GLY A 77 -23.60 -6.98 10.07
C GLY A 77 -22.45 -6.06 9.64
N GLN A 78 -21.44 -5.83 10.50
CA GLN A 78 -20.35 -4.89 10.25
C GLN A 78 -19.37 -5.34 9.15
N SER A 79 -19.22 -6.65 8.94
CA SER A 79 -18.39 -7.22 7.88
C SER A 79 -19.22 -7.66 6.67
N SER A 80 -20.48 -7.20 6.59
CA SER A 80 -21.39 -7.40 5.46
C SER A 80 -21.66 -6.07 4.74
N PRO A 81 -20.76 -5.61 3.85
CA PRO A 81 -20.99 -4.40 3.07
C PRO A 81 -22.32 -4.44 2.31
N PRO A 82 -23.07 -3.33 2.22
CA PRO A 82 -24.35 -3.32 1.52
C PRO A 82 -24.22 -3.68 0.03
N VAL A 83 -25.07 -4.59 -0.44
CA VAL A 83 -25.04 -5.12 -1.81
C VAL A 83 -25.43 -4.05 -2.83
N GLY A 84 -24.67 -3.93 -3.90
CA GLY A 84 -24.94 -3.01 -5.01
C GLY A 84 -24.46 -1.58 -4.79
N GLU A 85 -23.71 -1.35 -3.71
CA GLU A 85 -23.04 -0.07 -3.45
C GLU A 85 -21.61 -0.08 -4.00
N SER A 86 -21.15 1.08 -4.47
CA SER A 86 -19.78 1.31 -4.91
C SER A 86 -19.16 2.45 -4.11
N PHE A 87 -17.95 2.23 -3.62
CA PHE A 87 -17.23 3.11 -2.72
C PHE A 87 -15.93 3.61 -3.35
N GLN A 88 -15.48 4.79 -2.89
CA GLN A 88 -14.16 5.34 -3.17
C GLN A 88 -13.24 5.35 -1.94
N ALA A 89 -13.83 5.18 -0.75
CA ALA A 89 -13.10 5.07 0.51
C ALA A 89 -13.93 4.26 1.53
N ILE A 90 -13.24 3.60 2.45
CA ILE A 90 -13.83 2.75 3.49
C ILE A 90 -13.12 2.98 4.83
N ALA A 91 -13.83 2.77 5.93
CA ALA A 91 -13.29 2.79 7.29
C ALA A 91 -14.02 1.78 8.19
N ALA A 92 -13.28 1.03 8.98
CA ALA A 92 -13.81 0.09 9.97
C ALA A 92 -13.62 0.64 11.39
N GLY A 93 -14.69 0.67 12.17
CA GLY A 93 -14.65 0.97 13.60
C GLY A 93 -14.67 -0.30 14.46
N HIS A 94 -15.08 -0.18 15.73
CA HIS A 94 -15.11 -1.34 16.62
C HIS A 94 -16.15 -2.39 16.23
N SER A 95 -17.35 -1.99 15.80
CA SER A 95 -18.42 -2.93 15.42
C SER A 95 -19.32 -2.35 14.33
N PHE A 96 -18.78 -1.45 13.52
CA PHE A 96 -19.49 -0.81 12.43
C PHE A 96 -18.48 -0.41 11.37
N SER A 97 -18.99 -0.09 10.19
CA SER A 97 -18.21 0.29 9.03
C SER A 97 -18.83 1.50 8.36
N ILE A 98 -17.99 2.29 7.70
CA ILE A 98 -18.40 3.45 6.93
C ILE A 98 -17.75 3.38 5.55
N GLY A 99 -18.47 3.83 4.53
CA GLY A 99 -17.92 4.04 3.20
C GLY A 99 -18.30 5.41 2.66
N ILE A 100 -17.41 5.98 1.84
CA ILE A 100 -17.75 7.09 0.95
C ILE A 100 -18.11 6.47 -0.39
N ARG A 101 -19.34 6.68 -0.84
CA ARG A 101 -19.80 6.27 -2.16
C ARG A 101 -19.05 7.04 -3.26
N THR A 102 -19.07 6.50 -4.48
CA THR A 102 -18.48 7.17 -5.66
C THR A 102 -19.13 8.51 -6.02
N ASP A 103 -20.34 8.78 -5.50
CA ASP A 103 -21.00 10.09 -5.61
C ASP A 103 -20.61 11.09 -4.51
N GLY A 104 -19.70 10.71 -3.61
CA GLY A 104 -19.20 11.52 -2.50
C GLY A 104 -20.09 11.51 -1.25
N THR A 105 -21.18 10.73 -1.23
CA THR A 105 -22.05 10.56 -0.04
C THR A 105 -21.52 9.50 0.92
N LEU A 106 -21.92 9.56 2.20
CA LEU A 106 -21.56 8.55 3.19
C LEU A 106 -22.61 7.43 3.29
N LEU A 107 -22.15 6.24 3.69
CA LEU A 107 -22.99 5.12 4.10
C LEU A 107 -22.36 4.41 5.29
N GLY A 108 -23.11 4.26 6.39
CA GLY A 108 -22.71 3.46 7.54
C GLY A 108 -23.50 2.15 7.62
N TRP A 109 -22.86 1.08 8.09
CA TRP A 109 -23.51 -0.21 8.37
C TRP A 109 -22.90 -0.91 9.59
N GLY A 110 -23.65 -1.85 10.19
CA GLY A 110 -23.26 -2.55 11.42
C GLY A 110 -23.97 -2.04 12.67
N TYR A 111 -23.30 -2.08 13.82
CA TYR A 111 -23.85 -1.66 15.10
C TYR A 111 -24.10 -0.14 15.18
N ASN A 112 -25.26 0.27 15.70
CA ASN A 112 -25.68 1.69 15.71
C ASN A 112 -26.24 2.21 17.05
N ALA A 113 -25.94 1.59 18.20
CA ALA A 113 -26.57 2.04 19.46
C ALA A 113 -26.14 3.46 19.91
N GLY A 114 -25.00 3.94 19.40
CA GLY A 114 -24.49 5.29 19.63
C GLY A 114 -24.67 6.22 18.43
N GLY A 115 -25.43 5.85 17.39
CA GLY A 115 -25.60 6.66 16.18
C GLY A 115 -24.38 6.64 15.24
N GLN A 116 -23.43 5.72 15.42
CA GLN A 116 -22.20 5.67 14.61
C GLN A 116 -22.43 5.33 13.12
N THR A 117 -23.59 4.77 12.76
CA THR A 117 -24.00 4.58 11.35
C THR A 117 -25.01 5.61 10.87
N ASP A 118 -25.45 6.55 11.73
CA ASP A 118 -26.31 7.67 11.36
C ASP A 118 -25.46 8.77 10.71
N VAL A 119 -24.88 8.45 9.56
CA VAL A 119 -23.91 9.30 8.86
C VAL A 119 -24.52 10.65 8.43
N PRO A 120 -23.75 11.75 8.46
CA PRO A 120 -24.18 13.05 7.97
C PRO A 120 -24.62 13.01 6.51
N SER A 121 -25.61 13.84 6.17
CA SER A 121 -25.99 14.05 4.76
C SER A 121 -24.99 14.98 4.06
N GLY A 122 -24.90 14.86 2.74
CA GLY A 122 -23.94 15.58 1.90
C GLY A 122 -23.25 14.64 0.92
N SER A 123 -22.63 15.21 -0.12
CA SER A 123 -21.99 14.46 -1.21
C SER A 123 -20.58 14.98 -1.52
N ASN A 124 -19.95 15.62 -0.54
CA ASN A 124 -18.68 16.32 -0.70
C ASN A 124 -17.59 15.75 0.21
N PHE A 125 -17.69 14.48 0.62
CA PHE A 125 -16.72 13.83 1.48
C PHE A 125 -15.58 13.23 0.66
N VAL A 126 -14.35 13.42 1.14
CA VAL A 126 -13.11 12.98 0.49
C VAL A 126 -12.29 12.03 1.35
N SER A 127 -12.57 11.97 2.64
CA SER A 127 -11.92 11.04 3.56
C SER A 127 -12.86 10.69 4.70
N VAL A 128 -12.73 9.47 5.22
CA VAL A 128 -13.48 8.97 6.35
C VAL A 128 -12.59 8.10 7.22
N THR A 129 -12.80 8.18 8.53
CA THR A 129 -12.16 7.34 9.55
C THR A 129 -13.19 6.99 10.62
N ALA A 130 -12.94 5.90 11.34
CA ALA A 130 -13.84 5.36 12.36
C ALA A 130 -13.07 5.09 13.65
N GLY A 131 -13.59 5.60 14.77
CA GLY A 131 -13.15 5.20 16.11
C GLY A 131 -13.96 4.00 16.61
N ASP A 132 -14.03 3.80 17.93
CA ASP A 132 -14.87 2.71 18.46
C ASP A 132 -16.35 2.95 18.21
N THR A 133 -16.76 4.20 18.39
CA THR A 133 -18.18 4.57 18.48
C THR A 133 -18.51 5.87 17.77
N HIS A 134 -17.58 6.46 17.02
CA HIS A 134 -17.78 7.70 16.28
C HIS A 134 -17.11 7.63 14.91
N GLY A 135 -17.66 8.36 13.95
CA GLY A 135 -17.07 8.57 12.64
C GLY A 135 -16.57 10.00 12.50
N VAL A 136 -15.52 10.18 11.69
CA VAL A 136 -15.03 11.49 11.28
C VAL A 136 -14.81 11.48 9.78
N ALA A 137 -15.24 12.53 9.09
CA ALA A 137 -15.00 12.72 7.67
C ALA A 137 -14.36 14.09 7.41
N ILE A 138 -13.58 14.17 6.34
CA ILE A 138 -13.12 15.43 5.75
C ILE A 138 -13.91 15.68 4.48
N ASN A 139 -14.39 16.90 4.31
CA ASN A 139 -15.07 17.32 3.09
C ASN A 139 -14.08 17.97 2.08
N VAL A 140 -14.52 18.23 0.84
CA VAL A 140 -13.70 18.86 -0.22
C VAL A 140 -13.16 20.25 0.14
N ALA A 141 -13.76 20.91 1.13
CA ALA A 141 -13.32 22.20 1.64
C ALA A 141 -12.29 22.06 2.77
N GLY A 142 -11.87 20.84 3.13
CA GLY A 142 -10.91 20.58 4.21
C GLY A 142 -11.50 20.71 5.61
N GLU A 143 -12.82 20.68 5.75
CA GLU A 143 -13.52 20.78 7.03
C GLU A 143 -13.83 19.39 7.61
N LEU A 144 -13.78 19.28 8.94
CA LEU A 144 -14.10 18.06 9.68
C LEU A 144 -15.61 17.96 9.97
N VAL A 145 -16.17 16.77 9.81
CA VAL A 145 -17.54 16.44 10.20
C VAL A 145 -17.53 15.18 11.06
N THR A 146 -18.12 15.25 12.26
CA THR A 146 -18.15 14.16 13.25
C THR A 146 -19.57 13.70 13.54
N TRP A 147 -19.74 12.41 13.85
CA TRP A 147 -21.02 11.84 14.28
C TRP A 147 -20.81 10.58 15.13
N GLY A 148 -21.88 10.11 15.78
CA GLY A 148 -21.86 8.94 16.66
C GLY A 148 -21.90 9.31 18.14
N ALA A 149 -21.22 8.53 18.98
CA ALA A 149 -21.23 8.74 20.42
C ALA A 149 -20.27 9.86 20.86
N ASP A 150 -20.68 10.61 21.89
CA ASP A 150 -19.97 11.80 22.37
C ASP A 150 -19.71 11.79 23.89
N VAL A 151 -19.46 10.60 24.44
CA VAL A 151 -19.29 10.42 25.89
C VAL A 151 -17.99 11.03 26.45
N GLU A 152 -17.02 11.31 25.58
CA GLU A 152 -15.68 11.82 25.89
C GLU A 152 -15.33 13.03 24.99
N SER A 153 -16.33 13.78 24.50
CA SER A 153 -16.12 14.92 23.57
C SER A 153 -15.50 14.52 22.23
N GLN A 154 -15.81 13.33 21.71
CA GLN A 154 -15.30 12.87 20.41
C GLN A 154 -15.89 13.64 19.23
N LEU A 155 -17.04 14.30 19.42
CA LEU A 155 -17.69 15.09 18.38
C LEU A 155 -17.26 16.56 18.39
N ASP A 156 -16.52 17.01 19.41
CA ASP A 156 -15.98 18.38 19.54
C ASP A 156 -14.76 18.60 18.63
N ALA A 157 -14.92 18.33 17.33
CA ALA A 157 -13.85 18.50 16.35
C ALA A 157 -13.43 19.97 16.21
N PRO A 158 -12.13 20.24 15.99
CA PRO A 158 -11.65 21.59 15.71
C PRO A 158 -12.33 22.22 14.49
N ILE A 159 -12.58 23.53 14.58
CA ILE A 159 -13.16 24.30 13.49
C ILE A 159 -12.04 24.80 12.59
N GLY A 160 -12.06 24.40 11.32
CA GLY A 160 -11.04 24.75 10.33
C GLY A 160 -11.38 24.19 8.96
N SER A 161 -10.59 24.55 7.95
CA SER A 161 -10.77 24.15 6.54
C SER A 161 -9.45 23.75 5.86
N ASP A 162 -8.39 23.57 6.66
CA ASP A 162 -7.04 23.23 6.20
C ASP A 162 -6.63 21.83 6.61
N PHE A 163 -7.57 20.99 7.05
CA PHE A 163 -7.31 19.60 7.40
C PHE A 163 -7.11 18.75 6.15
N VAL A 164 -6.00 18.04 6.11
CA VAL A 164 -5.62 17.15 4.99
C VAL A 164 -5.66 15.68 5.37
N ARG A 165 -5.71 15.36 6.67
CA ARG A 165 -5.80 13.99 7.20
C ARG A 165 -6.45 13.97 8.57
N VAL A 166 -7.15 12.88 8.87
CA VAL A 166 -7.74 12.61 10.17
C VAL A 166 -7.67 11.13 10.48
N ILE A 167 -7.36 10.77 11.73
CA ILE A 167 -7.49 9.42 12.25
C ILE A 167 -8.34 9.50 13.52
N ALA A 168 -9.35 8.64 13.60
CA ALA A 168 -10.08 8.36 14.82
C ALA A 168 -9.55 7.06 15.45
N SER A 169 -9.41 7.07 16.76
CA SER A 169 -9.13 5.88 17.58
C SER A 169 -10.24 5.76 18.63
N GLN A 170 -10.04 4.96 19.67
CA GLN A 170 -11.06 4.52 20.62
C GLN A 170 -12.12 5.59 20.95
N TYR A 171 -11.68 6.67 21.60
CA TYR A 171 -12.53 7.78 22.05
C TYR A 171 -11.86 9.13 21.82
N PHE A 172 -10.89 9.20 20.91
CA PHE A 172 -10.18 10.43 20.57
C PHE A 172 -9.80 10.41 19.10
N SER A 173 -9.51 11.59 18.56
CA SER A 173 -9.12 11.75 17.17
C SER A 173 -7.97 12.74 17.08
N VAL A 174 -7.17 12.62 16.02
CA VAL A 174 -6.13 13.58 15.67
C VAL A 174 -6.24 13.89 14.20
N ALA A 175 -6.30 15.18 13.86
CA ALA A 175 -6.26 15.68 12.50
C ALA A 175 -4.92 16.37 12.22
N MET A 176 -4.52 16.36 10.94
CA MET A 176 -3.33 17.02 10.44
C MET A 176 -3.74 18.19 9.55
N HIS A 177 -3.17 19.36 9.83
CA HIS A 177 -3.26 20.54 8.98
C HIS A 177 -2.37 20.40 7.75
N ALA A 178 -2.65 21.19 6.70
CA ALA A 178 -1.86 21.21 5.47
C ALA A 178 -0.37 21.56 5.68
N ASP A 179 -0.01 22.18 6.80
CA ASP A 179 1.38 22.48 7.18
C ASP A 179 2.10 21.33 7.92
N GLY A 180 1.39 20.22 8.16
CA GLY A 180 1.86 19.03 8.85
C GLY A 180 1.82 19.11 10.39
N THR A 181 1.23 20.16 10.97
CA THR A 181 0.94 20.19 12.40
C THR A 181 -0.28 19.33 12.75
N LEU A 182 -0.34 18.85 13.99
CA LEU A 182 -1.39 17.95 14.47
C LEU A 182 -2.26 18.64 15.53
N GLU A 183 -3.56 18.42 15.45
CA GLU A 183 -4.54 18.86 16.45
C GLU A 183 -5.43 17.68 16.88
N GLY A 184 -5.55 17.45 18.18
CA GLY A 184 -6.29 16.32 18.74
C GLY A 184 -7.44 16.75 19.64
N TRP A 185 -8.49 15.91 19.69
CA TRP A 185 -9.69 16.13 20.52
C TRP A 185 -10.28 14.81 21.01
N GLY A 186 -11.25 14.89 21.92
CA GLY A 186 -11.86 13.74 22.60
C GLY A 186 -11.14 13.38 23.90
N ARG A 187 -11.18 12.09 24.27
CA ARG A 187 -10.62 11.57 25.51
C ARG A 187 -9.13 11.89 25.61
N ASN A 188 -8.74 12.59 26.68
CA ASN A 188 -7.36 13.06 26.86
C ASN A 188 -6.78 12.81 28.26
N SER A 189 -7.30 11.82 28.99
CA SER A 189 -6.92 11.56 30.39
C SER A 189 -5.43 11.28 30.64
N ILE A 190 -4.68 10.95 29.58
CA ILE A 190 -3.24 10.65 29.65
C ILE A 190 -2.44 11.36 28.53
N GLY A 191 -3.00 12.41 27.92
CA GLY A 191 -2.34 13.16 26.86
C GLY A 191 -2.41 12.52 25.46
N GLN A 192 -3.22 11.48 25.26
CA GLN A 192 -3.33 10.78 23.98
C GLN A 192 -3.90 11.65 22.84
N ALA A 193 -4.73 12.63 23.17
CA ALA A 193 -5.27 13.62 22.24
C ALA A 193 -4.43 14.91 22.22
N THR A 194 -3.24 14.92 22.83
CA THR A 194 -2.31 16.06 22.84
C THR A 194 -1.05 15.69 22.06
N PRO A 195 -1.11 15.69 20.72
CA PRO A 195 0.07 15.38 19.91
C PRO A 195 1.19 16.41 20.18
N PRO A 196 2.47 16.00 20.09
CA PRO A 196 3.58 16.92 20.28
C PRO A 196 3.59 18.06 19.25
N THR A 197 4.06 19.24 19.65
CA THR A 197 4.18 20.39 18.73
C THR A 197 5.17 20.11 17.61
N GLY A 198 4.97 20.71 16.44
CA GLY A 198 5.89 20.64 15.30
C GLY A 198 5.28 19.95 14.08
N VAL A 199 6.10 19.72 13.06
CA VAL A 199 5.66 19.22 11.75
C VAL A 199 5.92 17.73 11.62
N PHE A 200 4.89 17.00 11.22
CA PHE A 200 4.90 15.59 10.90
C PHE A 200 4.68 15.38 9.41
N VAL A 201 5.22 14.29 8.87
CA VAL A 201 4.98 13.84 7.49
C VAL A 201 4.01 12.65 7.45
N ASP A 202 3.89 11.92 8.55
CA ASP A 202 2.90 10.86 8.75
C ASP A 202 2.63 10.64 10.25
N TYR A 203 1.50 10.01 10.58
CA TYR A 203 1.15 9.61 11.96
C TYR A 203 0.16 8.45 11.99
N ALA A 204 0.13 7.73 13.10
CA ALA A 204 -0.84 6.69 13.39
C ALA A 204 -1.30 6.77 14.85
N LEU A 205 -2.51 6.29 15.12
CA LEU A 205 -3.09 6.28 16.47
C LEU A 205 -3.33 4.85 16.91
N GLY A 206 -2.74 4.46 18.04
CA GLY A 206 -3.12 3.26 18.75
C GLY A 206 -4.28 3.53 19.72
N ARG A 207 -4.64 2.56 20.57
CA ARG A 207 -5.85 2.66 21.41
C ARG A 207 -5.86 3.87 22.35
N LEU A 208 -4.70 4.20 22.93
CA LEU A 208 -4.54 5.27 23.94
C LEU A 208 -3.22 6.04 23.75
N TRP A 209 -2.67 6.03 22.54
CA TRP A 209 -1.38 6.65 22.21
C TRP A 209 -1.32 6.96 20.72
N GLY A 210 -0.31 7.71 20.31
CA GLY A 210 -0.01 7.93 18.90
C GLY A 210 1.49 7.91 18.63
N VAL A 211 1.81 7.72 17.37
CA VAL A 211 3.17 7.77 16.82
C VAL A 211 3.16 8.63 15.57
N GLY A 212 4.23 9.39 15.33
CA GLY A 212 4.37 10.22 14.16
C GLY A 212 5.79 10.25 13.63
N VAL A 213 5.90 10.41 12.31
CA VAL A 213 7.16 10.61 11.61
C VAL A 213 7.42 12.10 11.47
N ARG A 214 8.53 12.57 12.01
CA ARG A 214 8.99 13.95 11.84
C ARG A 214 9.60 14.16 10.46
N LYS A 215 9.68 15.41 10.02
CA LYS A 215 10.30 15.78 8.72
C LYS A 215 11.78 15.36 8.57
N ASN A 216 12.49 15.16 9.68
CA ASN A 216 13.87 14.65 9.70
C ASN A 216 13.92 13.10 9.70
N GLY A 217 12.79 12.42 9.54
CA GLY A 217 12.67 10.97 9.50
C GLY A 217 12.75 10.27 10.86
N THR A 218 12.66 10.99 11.99
CA THR A 218 12.63 10.36 13.33
C THR A 218 11.21 10.09 13.79
N LEU A 219 11.01 9.01 14.55
CA LEU A 219 9.74 8.69 15.20
C LEU A 219 9.56 9.49 16.50
N GLU A 220 8.32 9.88 16.77
CA GLU A 220 7.92 10.47 18.05
C GLU A 220 6.58 9.91 18.51
N VAL A 221 6.46 9.61 19.80
CA VAL A 221 5.29 8.99 20.41
C VAL A 221 4.71 9.83 21.54
N TRP A 222 3.41 9.70 21.77
CA TRP A 222 2.71 10.40 22.85
C TRP A 222 1.54 9.57 23.40
N GLY A 223 1.03 9.94 24.58
CA GLY A 223 -0.04 9.22 25.27
C GLY A 223 0.48 8.16 26.25
N THR A 224 -0.14 6.97 26.29
CA THR A 224 0.28 5.90 27.20
C THR A 224 1.68 5.36 26.87
N ASN A 225 2.34 4.78 27.88
CA ASN A 225 3.56 3.98 27.72
C ASN A 225 3.37 2.54 28.23
N ASN A 226 2.12 2.05 28.27
CA ASN A 226 1.87 0.67 28.65
C ASN A 226 2.45 -0.28 27.57
N ALA A 227 2.85 -1.49 27.97
CA ALA A 227 3.35 -2.53 27.06
C ALA A 227 4.53 -2.13 26.13
N GLY A 228 5.30 -1.09 26.48
CA GLY A 228 6.51 -0.73 25.75
C GLY A 228 6.26 0.02 24.43
N VAL A 229 5.09 0.63 24.23
CA VAL A 229 4.80 1.43 23.02
C VAL A 229 5.76 2.61 22.82
N ASN A 230 6.44 3.10 23.87
CA ASN A 230 7.48 4.11 23.71
C ASN A 230 8.88 3.56 23.44
N ALA A 231 9.06 2.24 23.41
CA ALA A 231 10.31 1.60 23.00
C ALA A 231 10.43 1.60 21.46
N ILE A 232 10.29 2.79 20.86
CA ILE A 232 10.36 2.97 19.41
C ILE A 232 11.77 2.63 18.87
N PRO A 233 11.85 2.13 17.63
CA PRO A 233 13.11 1.97 16.93
C PRO A 233 13.96 3.24 16.93
N ALA A 234 15.24 3.10 17.28
CA ALA A 234 16.19 4.21 17.21
C ALA A 234 16.67 4.41 15.77
N GLY A 235 16.69 5.65 15.29
CA GLY A 235 17.19 5.97 13.95
C GLY A 235 16.49 7.16 13.33
N ASN A 236 16.76 7.35 12.04
CA ASN A 236 16.06 8.25 11.15
C ASN A 236 15.78 7.51 9.82
N GLY A 237 15.14 8.19 8.88
CA GLY A 237 14.76 7.59 7.60
C GLY A 237 13.39 6.89 7.63
N PHE A 238 12.64 6.96 8.73
CA PHE A 238 11.25 6.51 8.73
C PHE A 238 10.41 7.36 7.80
N VAL A 239 9.52 6.73 7.03
CA VAL A 239 8.65 7.38 6.04
C VAL A 239 7.17 7.14 6.28
N SER A 240 6.82 6.06 7.00
CA SER A 240 5.43 5.67 7.26
C SER A 240 5.31 4.98 8.62
N VAL A 241 4.16 5.12 9.27
CA VAL A 241 3.84 4.48 10.55
C VAL A 241 2.41 3.92 10.59
N GLY A 242 2.24 2.83 11.32
CA GLY A 242 0.96 2.26 11.73
C GLY A 242 0.94 1.98 13.24
N ALA A 243 -0.23 1.91 13.85
CA ALA A 243 -0.34 1.67 15.29
C ALA A 243 -1.63 0.94 15.64
N GLY A 244 -1.50 -0.23 16.26
CA GLY A 244 -2.62 -0.98 16.83
C GLY A 244 -2.86 -0.67 18.31
N ASN A 245 -3.50 -1.59 19.05
CA ASN A 245 -3.90 -1.34 20.45
C ASN A 245 -2.72 -0.88 21.32
N MET A 246 -1.69 -1.73 21.41
CA MET A 246 -0.49 -1.52 22.22
C MET A 246 0.80 -1.90 21.46
N TRP A 247 0.77 -1.84 20.13
CA TRP A 247 1.88 -2.21 19.25
C TRP A 247 1.96 -1.24 18.08
N GLY A 248 3.17 -0.99 17.58
CA GLY A 248 3.43 -0.06 16.49
C GLY A 248 4.22 -0.72 15.37
N ILE A 249 4.08 -0.16 14.18
CA ILE A 249 4.81 -0.55 12.98
C ILE A 249 5.31 0.70 12.27
N ALA A 250 6.49 0.61 11.64
CA ALA A 250 7.05 1.69 10.85
C ALA A 250 7.78 1.14 9.63
N ILE A 251 7.79 1.92 8.55
CA ILE A 251 8.55 1.62 7.34
C ILE A 251 9.60 2.71 7.19
N ASP A 252 10.85 2.31 6.93
CA ASP A 252 11.93 3.24 6.58
C ASP A 252 12.09 3.45 5.06
N ASP A 253 12.94 4.39 4.67
CA ASP A 253 13.21 4.78 3.29
C ASP A 253 13.91 3.69 2.46
N THR A 254 14.27 2.57 3.10
CA THR A 254 14.76 1.35 2.45
C THR A 254 13.66 0.32 2.20
N GLY A 255 12.44 0.58 2.68
CA GLY A 255 11.31 -0.36 2.61
C GLY A 255 11.33 -1.42 3.71
N ARG A 256 12.20 -1.29 4.72
CA ARG A 256 12.26 -2.23 5.84
C ARG A 256 11.14 -1.94 6.85
N ILE A 257 10.47 -3.00 7.27
CA ILE A 257 9.47 -2.96 8.34
C ILE A 257 10.14 -3.08 9.71
N TRP A 258 9.71 -2.22 10.62
CA TRP A 258 10.04 -2.23 12.04
C TRP A 258 8.76 -2.42 12.83
N HIS A 259 8.78 -3.28 13.86
CA HIS A 259 7.68 -3.43 14.81
C HIS A 259 8.17 -3.16 16.24
N TRP A 260 7.26 -2.79 17.14
CA TRP A 260 7.51 -2.72 18.58
C TRP A 260 6.21 -2.81 19.38
N GLY A 261 6.33 -2.99 20.71
CA GLY A 261 5.19 -3.05 21.63
C GLY A 261 4.72 -4.46 21.94
N GLU A 262 3.42 -4.62 22.21
CA GLU A 262 2.81 -5.89 22.61
C GLU A 262 2.82 -6.94 21.49
N ASP A 263 3.18 -8.17 21.83
CA ASP A 263 3.23 -9.32 20.92
C ASP A 263 2.44 -10.54 21.44
N GLY A 264 1.46 -10.31 22.31
CA GLY A 264 0.70 -11.39 22.95
C GLY A 264 -0.12 -12.26 21.99
N GLN A 265 -0.38 -11.77 20.76
CA GLN A 265 -1.16 -12.45 19.71
C GLN A 265 -0.36 -12.59 18.41
N GLY A 266 0.98 -12.48 18.44
CA GLY A 266 1.81 -12.56 17.24
C GLY A 266 1.72 -11.32 16.35
N GLN A 267 1.34 -10.16 16.89
CA GLN A 267 1.26 -8.90 16.15
C GLN A 267 2.64 -8.43 15.65
N SER A 268 3.71 -8.93 16.25
CA SER A 268 5.09 -8.68 15.82
C SER A 268 5.57 -9.57 14.67
N ASN A 269 4.80 -10.60 14.29
CA ASN A 269 5.09 -11.50 13.17
C ASN A 269 4.73 -10.84 11.84
N VAL A 270 5.18 -9.61 11.65
CA VAL A 270 5.03 -8.86 10.41
C VAL A 270 5.72 -9.60 9.26
N PRO A 271 5.16 -9.56 8.03
CA PRO A 271 5.81 -10.15 6.87
C PRO A 271 7.26 -9.65 6.73
N GLY A 272 8.21 -10.58 6.57
CA GLY A 272 9.60 -10.23 6.28
C GLY A 272 9.75 -9.80 4.81
N GLY A 273 10.72 -8.93 4.50
CA GLY A 273 11.03 -8.49 3.13
C GLY A 273 10.85 -6.98 2.90
N THR A 274 10.98 -6.58 1.64
CA THR A 274 10.67 -5.25 1.10
C THR A 274 9.46 -5.37 0.17
N GLY A 275 8.75 -4.27 -0.12
CA GLY A 275 7.62 -4.30 -1.06
C GLY A 275 6.23 -4.00 -0.45
N TRP A 276 6.18 -3.32 0.69
CA TRP A 276 4.91 -2.93 1.32
C TRP A 276 4.71 -1.41 1.21
N GLU A 277 3.55 -0.98 0.68
CA GLU A 277 3.23 0.44 0.52
C GLU A 277 2.38 0.98 1.66
N TYR A 278 1.63 0.11 2.34
CA TYR A 278 0.70 0.51 3.38
C TYR A 278 0.59 -0.55 4.47
N VAL A 279 0.44 -0.07 5.70
CA VAL A 279 0.20 -0.88 6.89
C VAL A 279 -0.90 -0.23 7.71
N ASP A 280 -1.93 -0.99 8.03
CA ASP A 280 -2.96 -0.65 9.01
C ASP A 280 -2.81 -1.59 10.21
N GLY A 281 -2.69 -1.02 11.38
CA GLY A 281 -2.73 -1.77 12.63
C GLY A 281 -3.97 -1.32 13.35
N HIS A 282 -4.88 -2.24 13.65
CA HIS A 282 -5.95 -1.94 14.60
C HIS A 282 -5.78 -2.81 15.85
N TYR A 283 -6.85 -3.15 16.55
CA TYR A 283 -6.76 -3.71 17.91
C TYR A 283 -5.73 -4.83 18.10
N TYR A 284 -5.95 -6.00 17.49
CA TYR A 284 -5.14 -7.19 17.73
C TYR A 284 -4.57 -7.83 16.47
N HIS A 285 -4.88 -7.29 15.30
CA HIS A 285 -4.33 -7.71 14.01
C HIS A 285 -3.86 -6.53 13.19
N GLY A 286 -2.86 -6.80 12.36
CA GLY A 286 -2.34 -5.89 11.35
C GLY A 286 -2.74 -6.37 9.96
N ILE A 287 -2.87 -5.41 9.05
CA ILE A 287 -3.08 -5.65 7.63
C ILE A 287 -2.04 -4.82 6.88
N ALA A 288 -1.36 -5.42 5.92
CA ALA A 288 -0.53 -4.69 4.97
C ALA A 288 -1.11 -4.84 3.57
N LEU A 289 -1.01 -3.77 2.79
CA LEU A 289 -1.19 -3.83 1.35
C LEU A 289 0.19 -3.84 0.71
N GLY A 290 0.51 -4.96 0.08
CA GLY A 290 1.76 -5.13 -0.66
C GLY A 290 1.68 -4.48 -2.01
N ILE A 291 2.83 -4.14 -2.57
CA ILE A 291 2.93 -4.01 -4.02
C ILE A 291 2.85 -5.43 -4.62
N VAL A 292 2.21 -5.58 -5.77
CA VAL A 292 2.36 -6.84 -6.52
C VAL A 292 3.85 -6.94 -6.87
N ASP A 293 4.52 -7.94 -6.31
CA ASP A 293 5.94 -8.24 -6.50
C ASP A 293 6.05 -9.75 -6.61
N CYS A 294 5.65 -10.24 -7.77
CA CYS A 294 5.47 -11.66 -8.02
C CYS A 294 6.81 -12.40 -8.16
N ASN A 295 7.88 -11.68 -8.49
CA ASN A 295 9.25 -12.20 -8.54
C ASN A 295 9.98 -12.07 -7.17
N SER A 296 9.33 -11.47 -6.17
CA SER A 296 9.82 -11.28 -4.80
C SER A 296 11.17 -10.56 -4.72
N ASN A 297 11.43 -9.62 -5.63
CA ASN A 297 12.68 -8.89 -5.72
C ASN A 297 12.69 -7.59 -4.86
N GLY A 298 11.55 -7.23 -4.26
CA GLY A 298 11.34 -6.03 -3.48
C GLY A 298 10.90 -4.80 -4.26
N ILE A 299 10.65 -4.94 -5.56
CA ILE A 299 10.24 -3.93 -6.52
C ILE A 299 8.85 -4.34 -7.03
N SER A 300 7.95 -3.38 -7.23
CA SER A 300 6.62 -3.72 -7.73
C SER A 300 6.74 -4.22 -9.18
N ASP A 301 5.93 -5.19 -9.55
CA ASP A 301 5.69 -5.64 -10.92
C ASP A 301 5.50 -4.46 -11.88
N SER A 302 4.73 -3.45 -11.48
CA SER A 302 4.51 -2.26 -12.31
C SER A 302 5.76 -1.39 -12.54
N THR A 303 6.71 -1.44 -11.61
CA THR A 303 8.01 -0.76 -11.72
C THR A 303 8.95 -1.61 -12.55
N ASP A 304 8.92 -2.93 -12.37
CA ASP A 304 9.69 -3.88 -13.16
C ASP A 304 9.28 -3.86 -14.65
N ILE A 305 7.98 -3.76 -14.93
CA ILE A 305 7.45 -3.58 -16.31
C ILE A 305 7.91 -2.24 -16.90
N LYS A 306 7.99 -1.20 -16.06
CA LYS A 306 8.28 0.17 -16.52
C LYS A 306 9.76 0.43 -16.76
N ASP A 307 10.65 -0.15 -15.96
CA ASP A 307 12.10 -0.07 -16.17
C ASP A 307 12.63 -1.20 -17.06
N GLY A 308 11.78 -2.18 -17.38
CA GLY A 308 12.04 -3.25 -18.34
C GLY A 308 12.77 -4.45 -17.73
N THR A 309 12.82 -4.57 -16.40
CA THR A 309 13.35 -5.78 -15.72
C THR A 309 12.40 -6.96 -15.85
N SER A 310 11.10 -6.72 -15.99
CA SER A 310 10.07 -7.72 -16.32
C SER A 310 9.20 -7.28 -17.51
N ILE A 311 8.53 -8.23 -18.14
CA ILE A 311 7.75 -8.03 -19.38
C ILE A 311 6.29 -8.37 -19.12
N ASP A 312 5.41 -7.51 -19.65
CA ASP A 312 3.95 -7.65 -19.67
C ASP A 312 3.48 -7.29 -21.08
N GLU A 313 3.40 -8.30 -21.96
CA GLU A 313 2.92 -8.16 -23.34
C GLU A 313 1.39 -8.22 -23.45
N ASN A 314 0.69 -8.52 -22.35
CA ASN A 314 -0.76 -8.42 -22.16
C ASN A 314 -1.14 -7.25 -21.22
N PRO A 315 -0.85 -5.98 -21.62
CA PRO A 315 -0.84 -4.79 -20.75
C PRO A 315 -2.19 -4.39 -20.14
N SER A 316 -3.23 -5.19 -20.36
CA SER A 316 -4.54 -5.06 -19.75
C SER A 316 -4.63 -5.64 -18.33
N ASP A 317 -3.76 -6.56 -17.92
CA ASP A 317 -3.81 -7.16 -16.58
C ASP A 317 -2.73 -6.63 -15.62
N GLY A 318 -1.62 -6.06 -16.12
CA GLY A 318 -0.59 -5.46 -15.28
C GLY A 318 0.24 -6.49 -14.51
N ILE A 319 0.26 -7.75 -14.97
CA ILE A 319 0.95 -8.86 -14.31
C ILE A 319 2.12 -9.32 -15.22
N PRO A 320 3.36 -9.39 -14.73
CA PRO A 320 4.48 -9.90 -15.50
C PRO A 320 4.24 -11.33 -16.02
N ASP A 321 4.64 -11.60 -17.27
CA ASP A 321 4.42 -12.90 -17.94
C ASP A 321 5.03 -14.09 -17.17
N GLU A 322 6.19 -13.86 -16.53
CA GLU A 322 6.87 -14.83 -15.65
C GLU A 322 6.01 -15.26 -14.45
N CYS A 323 5.07 -14.43 -14.04
CA CYS A 323 4.17 -14.66 -12.92
C CYS A 323 2.85 -15.32 -13.33
N GLN A 324 2.63 -15.45 -14.64
CA GLN A 324 1.52 -16.19 -15.23
C GLN A 324 1.89 -17.66 -15.53
N GLY A 325 3.12 -18.07 -15.20
CA GLY A 325 3.61 -19.43 -15.42
C GLY A 325 3.92 -19.74 -16.89
N LEU A 326 4.05 -18.70 -17.72
CA LEU A 326 4.52 -18.85 -19.10
C LEU A 326 6.03 -19.12 -19.06
N PRO A 327 6.54 -20.12 -19.80
CA PRO A 327 7.98 -20.39 -19.84
C PRO A 327 8.70 -19.24 -20.54
N VAL A 328 9.35 -18.37 -19.74
CA VAL A 328 10.17 -17.26 -20.22
C VAL A 328 11.58 -17.76 -20.50
N GLY A 329 12.16 -17.30 -21.61
CA GLY A 329 13.45 -17.74 -22.13
C GLY A 329 14.00 -16.74 -23.13
N GLY A 330 15.16 -17.07 -23.72
CA GLY A 330 15.80 -16.19 -24.69
C GLY A 330 15.18 -16.31 -26.08
N CYS A 331 14.90 -15.17 -26.71
CA CYS A 331 14.52 -15.07 -28.11
C CYS A 331 15.51 -14.23 -28.90
N CYS A 332 16.08 -14.80 -29.95
CA CYS A 332 16.96 -14.08 -30.87
C CYS A 332 16.15 -13.54 -32.04
N LEU A 333 16.00 -12.22 -32.12
CA LEU A 333 15.28 -11.54 -33.20
C LEU A 333 16.20 -11.32 -34.42
N GLN A 334 15.60 -11.04 -35.58
CA GLN A 334 16.35 -10.54 -36.73
C GLN A 334 17.08 -9.25 -36.33
N HIS A 335 18.37 -9.17 -36.67
CA HIS A 335 19.37 -8.17 -36.25
C HIS A 335 20.18 -8.48 -34.98
N GLY A 336 20.16 -9.72 -34.47
CA GLY A 336 21.06 -10.16 -33.40
C GLY A 336 20.69 -9.63 -32.01
N VAL A 337 19.51 -9.03 -31.88
CA VAL A 337 18.96 -8.59 -30.60
C VAL A 337 18.36 -9.81 -29.90
N CYS A 338 18.90 -10.14 -28.72
CA CYS A 338 18.32 -11.15 -27.84
C CYS A 338 17.40 -10.45 -26.84
N VAL A 339 16.13 -10.86 -26.79
CA VAL A 339 15.15 -10.41 -25.80
C VAL A 339 14.65 -11.59 -24.98
N LYS A 340 14.36 -11.38 -23.70
CA LYS A 340 13.57 -12.37 -22.95
C LYS A 340 12.12 -12.26 -23.40
N THR A 341 11.43 -13.37 -23.63
CA THR A 341 10.00 -13.39 -23.98
C THR A 341 9.49 -14.83 -23.83
N THR A 342 8.27 -15.14 -24.28
CA THR A 342 7.73 -16.51 -24.35
C THR A 342 8.05 -17.16 -25.69
N GLU A 343 7.98 -18.50 -25.76
CA GLU A 343 8.17 -19.23 -27.02
C GLU A 343 7.17 -18.81 -28.10
N SER A 344 5.91 -18.62 -27.72
CA SER A 344 4.83 -18.21 -28.63
C SER A 344 5.13 -16.87 -29.28
N ASP A 345 5.56 -15.90 -28.48
CA ASP A 345 5.78 -14.53 -28.94
C ASP A 345 7.11 -14.42 -29.70
N CYS A 346 8.11 -15.20 -29.31
CA CYS A 346 9.33 -15.35 -30.10
C CYS A 346 9.02 -15.83 -31.52
N ILE A 347 8.17 -16.85 -31.65
CA ILE A 347 7.72 -17.37 -32.96
C ILE A 347 6.89 -16.30 -33.70
N GLY A 348 6.02 -15.59 -32.99
CA GLY A 348 5.21 -14.49 -33.54
C GLY A 348 6.06 -13.33 -34.09
N ALA A 349 7.18 -13.04 -33.44
CA ALA A 349 8.16 -12.03 -33.84
C ALA A 349 9.18 -12.53 -34.88
N LEU A 350 9.00 -13.75 -35.42
CA LEU A 350 9.93 -14.40 -36.35
C LEU A 350 11.35 -14.59 -35.77
N GLY A 351 11.46 -14.67 -34.44
CA GLY A 351 12.70 -14.94 -33.72
C GLY A 351 12.99 -16.44 -33.58
N ILE A 352 14.20 -16.74 -33.09
CA ILE A 352 14.64 -18.10 -32.77
C ILE A 352 14.61 -18.26 -31.25
N TRP A 353 13.78 -19.20 -30.79
CA TRP A 353 13.65 -19.52 -29.37
C TRP A 353 14.84 -20.36 -28.89
N ALA A 354 15.49 -19.89 -27.82
CA ALA A 354 16.65 -20.53 -27.20
C ALA A 354 16.31 -21.27 -25.89
N GLY A 355 15.06 -21.16 -25.42
CA GLY A 355 14.59 -21.82 -24.21
C GLY A 355 14.87 -21.06 -22.91
N ALA A 356 14.30 -21.56 -21.81
CA ALA A 356 14.34 -20.94 -20.48
C ALA A 356 15.72 -20.98 -19.81
N SER A 357 16.65 -21.80 -20.31
CA SER A 357 18.01 -21.96 -19.79
C SER A 357 18.97 -20.86 -20.29
N VAL A 358 18.53 -20.01 -21.21
CA VAL A 358 19.38 -19.05 -21.91
C VAL A 358 19.09 -17.64 -21.42
N TYR A 359 20.12 -16.96 -20.94
CA TYR A 359 20.04 -15.57 -20.51
C TYR A 359 20.42 -14.67 -21.69
N CYS A 360 19.51 -13.81 -22.12
CA CYS A 360 19.85 -12.76 -23.08
C CYS A 360 20.73 -11.72 -22.38
N ASP A 361 22.03 -11.74 -22.67
CA ASP A 361 22.92 -10.65 -22.29
C ASP A 361 22.58 -9.43 -23.15
N VAL A 362 22.11 -8.37 -22.50
CA VAL A 362 21.79 -7.08 -23.15
C VAL A 362 23.03 -6.22 -23.37
N SER A 363 24.21 -6.71 -22.96
CA SER A 363 25.47 -6.08 -23.33
C SER A 363 25.55 -6.06 -24.86
N PRO A 364 25.77 -4.89 -25.50
CA PRO A 364 26.10 -4.87 -26.91
C PRO A 364 27.26 -5.83 -27.12
N CYS A 365 27.19 -6.68 -28.15
CA CYS A 365 28.30 -7.52 -28.53
C CYS A 365 29.55 -6.64 -28.53
N VAL A 366 30.58 -7.06 -27.76
CA VAL A 366 31.86 -6.36 -27.77
C VAL A 366 32.26 -6.23 -29.24
N ASP A 367 32.63 -5.02 -29.67
CA ASP A 367 32.94 -4.68 -31.07
C ASP A 367 33.98 -5.62 -31.73
N ASP A 368 34.61 -6.52 -30.95
CA ASP A 368 35.44 -7.65 -31.38
C ASP A 368 34.75 -8.60 -32.38
N CYS A 369 33.41 -8.62 -32.48
CA CYS A 369 32.70 -9.40 -33.52
C CYS A 369 32.78 -8.80 -34.93
N SER A 370 33.45 -7.64 -35.10
CA SER A 370 33.61 -6.96 -36.39
C SER A 370 35.06 -6.64 -36.75
N SER A 371 36.01 -7.27 -36.05
CA SER A 371 37.44 -7.12 -36.32
C SER A 371 37.94 -8.15 -37.33
N ASP A 372 38.93 -7.76 -38.12
CA ASP A 372 39.75 -8.62 -38.97
C ASP A 372 40.52 -9.61 -38.07
N LEU A 373 40.01 -10.83 -37.97
CA LEU A 373 40.50 -11.87 -37.07
C LEU A 373 41.72 -12.58 -37.67
N ASP A 374 41.76 -12.74 -38.99
CA ASP A 374 42.86 -13.42 -39.67
C ASP A 374 44.03 -12.50 -40.06
N GLY A 375 43.85 -11.18 -39.91
CA GLY A 375 44.86 -10.15 -40.06
C GLY A 375 45.12 -9.72 -41.50
N ASP A 376 44.18 -9.97 -42.43
CA ASP A 376 44.33 -9.67 -43.86
C ASP A 376 43.87 -8.24 -44.27
N GLY A 377 43.25 -7.52 -43.34
CA GLY A 377 42.80 -6.14 -43.47
C GLY A 377 41.38 -5.97 -44.02
N GLU A 378 40.66 -7.04 -44.32
CA GLU A 378 39.25 -7.05 -44.71
C GLU A 378 38.40 -7.66 -43.59
N VAL A 379 37.08 -7.40 -43.59
CA VAL A 379 36.14 -8.07 -42.67
C VAL A 379 35.18 -8.87 -43.54
N ASP A 380 35.42 -10.17 -43.65
CA ASP A 380 34.73 -11.04 -44.59
C ASP A 380 34.37 -12.44 -44.02
N VAL A 381 34.08 -13.39 -44.92
CA VAL A 381 33.65 -14.75 -44.53
C VAL A 381 34.80 -15.54 -43.88
N ALA A 382 36.06 -15.20 -44.12
CA ALA A 382 37.22 -15.85 -43.53
C ALA A 382 37.27 -15.62 -42.01
N ASP A 383 37.02 -14.40 -41.55
CA ASP A 383 36.92 -14.07 -40.11
C ASP A 383 35.82 -14.87 -39.42
N LEU A 384 34.67 -14.99 -40.08
CA LEU A 384 33.53 -15.77 -39.58
C LEU A 384 33.88 -17.26 -39.42
N LEU A 385 34.69 -17.80 -40.32
CA LEU A 385 35.14 -19.20 -40.27
C LEU A 385 36.18 -19.43 -39.15
N GLU A 386 37.08 -18.48 -38.90
CA GLU A 386 37.98 -18.53 -37.73
C GLU A 386 37.19 -18.53 -36.42
N MET A 387 36.15 -17.71 -36.35
CA MET A 387 35.29 -17.64 -35.17
C MET A 387 34.55 -18.97 -34.91
N PHE A 388 34.01 -19.60 -35.96
CA PHE A 388 33.39 -20.93 -35.83
C PHE A 388 34.39 -22.03 -35.46
N ALA A 389 35.64 -21.94 -35.92
CA ALA A 389 36.68 -22.90 -35.53
C ALA A 389 37.05 -22.80 -34.04
N ALA A 390 36.94 -21.61 -33.45
CA ALA A 390 37.23 -21.36 -32.03
C ALA A 390 36.13 -21.89 -31.07
N TRP A 391 34.90 -22.07 -31.55
CA TRP A 391 33.78 -22.56 -30.73
C TRP A 391 33.84 -24.06 -30.40
N GLY A 392 34.79 -24.79 -30.99
CA GLY A 392 34.91 -26.24 -30.79
C GLY A 392 33.70 -27.01 -31.33
N THR A 393 33.62 -28.31 -31.05
CA THR A 393 32.42 -29.10 -31.36
C THR A 393 31.32 -28.78 -30.36
N CYS A 394 30.17 -28.26 -30.82
CA CYS A 394 28.96 -28.11 -29.99
C CYS A 394 28.69 -29.40 -29.19
N PRO A 395 28.52 -29.31 -27.86
CA PRO A 395 28.20 -30.46 -26.99
C PRO A 395 26.93 -31.21 -27.39
#